data_AF-A0A9P4K2T1-F1
#
_entry.id   AF-A0A9P4K2T1-F1
#
_cell.length_a   1.000
_cell.length_b   1.000
_cell.length_c   1.000
_cell.angle_alpha   90.00
_cell.angle_beta   90.00
_cell.angle_gamma   90.00
#
_symmetry.space_group_name_H-M   'P 1'
#
loop_
_entity.id
_entity.type
_entity.pdbx_description
1 polymer ?
#
loop_
_entity_poly.entity_id
_entity_poly.type
_entity_poly.pdbx_seq_one_letter_code
_entity_poly.pdbx_strand_id
1 'polypeptide(L)' 'MTLGTSEVGLNLTAANRVHILDQQRNPALEKQTIGRVMRLDQEKNATIIRYTVEHTVEQAFMFQRLRKDDIP' A
#
# COMPACT_ATOMS: atom_id res chain seq x y z
N MET A 1 -12.10 -2.67 1.62
CA MET A 1 -11.60 -2.38 2.97
C MET A 1 -10.92 -1.02 2.94
N THR A 2 -11.23 -0.14 3.88
CA THR A 2 -10.61 1.19 4.01
C THR A 2 -9.24 1.05 4.68
N LEU A 3 -8.23 1.77 4.18
CA LEU A 3 -6.84 1.67 4.68
C LEU A 3 -6.75 1.96 6.19
N GLY A 4 -7.56 2.88 6.72
CA GLY A 4 -7.63 3.16 8.16
C GLY A 4 -8.20 2.02 9.01
N THR A 5 -9.05 1.16 8.46
CA THR A 5 -9.62 0.02 9.20
C THR A 5 -8.64 -1.17 9.27
N SER A 6 -7.52 -1.11 8.57
CA SER A 6 -6.45 -2.11 8.67
C SER A 6 -5.67 -2.04 9.98
N GLU A 7 -5.84 -0.95 10.72
CA GLU A 7 -5.15 -0.67 11.98
C GLU A 7 -5.69 -1.50 13.15
N VAL A 8 -6.95 -1.96 13.10
CA VAL A 8 -7.65 -2.62 14.23
C VAL A 8 -7.34 -4.10 14.44
N GLY A 9 -6.32 -4.65 13.78
CA GLY A 9 -5.82 -6.01 14.08
C GLY A 9 -6.42 -7.14 13.26
N LEU A 10 -6.96 -6.85 12.06
CA LEU A 10 -7.37 -7.88 11.11
C LEU A 10 -6.16 -8.68 10.58
N ASN A 11 -6.27 -10.01 10.62
CA ASN A 11 -5.30 -10.92 10.02
C ASN A 11 -5.67 -11.19 8.56
N LEU A 12 -4.84 -10.70 7.63
CA LEU A 12 -5.10 -10.76 6.18
C LEU A 12 -4.15 -11.73 5.46
N THR A 13 -3.57 -12.71 6.16
CA THR A 13 -2.63 -13.71 5.63
C THR A 13 -3.22 -14.59 4.51
N ALA A 14 -4.55 -14.64 4.37
CA ALA A 14 -5.20 -15.34 3.25
C ALA A 14 -5.24 -14.53 1.95
N ALA A 15 -4.94 -13.23 1.98
CA ALA A 15 -5.03 -12.35 0.83
C ALA A 15 -3.68 -12.26 0.10
N ASN A 16 -3.67 -12.58 -1.20
CA ASN A 16 -2.46 -12.55 -2.05
C ASN A 16 -2.43 -11.39 -3.05
N ARG A 17 -3.51 -10.62 -3.15
CA ARG A 17 -3.61 -9.47 -4.05
C ARG A 17 -4.15 -8.28 -3.30
N VAL A 18 -3.41 -7.18 -3.31
CA VAL A 18 -3.78 -5.92 -2.67
C VAL A 18 -4.01 -4.88 -3.76
N HIS A 19 -5.25 -4.42 -3.89
CA HIS A 19 -5.64 -3.36 -4.81
C HIS A 19 -5.76 -2.04 -4.04
N ILE A 20 -4.84 -1.11 -4.29
CA ILE A 20 -4.82 0.22 -3.68
C ILE A 20 -5.46 1.19 -4.66
N LEU A 21 -6.73 1.50 -4.43
CA LEU A 21 -7.53 2.41 -5.27
C LEU A 21 -7.29 3.88 -4.95
N ASP A 22 -7.08 4.19 -3.67
CA ASP A 22 -6.82 5.55 -3.18
C ASP A 22 -5.53 5.54 -2.36
N GLN A 23 -4.66 6.51 -2.65
CA GLN A 23 -3.31 6.58 -2.12
C GLN A 23 -3.28 7.54 -0.93
N GLN A 24 -2.93 7.02 0.24
CA GLN A 24 -2.87 7.84 1.44
C GLN A 24 -1.65 8.75 1.43
N ARG A 25 -1.84 10.00 1.88
CA ARG A 25 -0.74 10.97 2.06
C ARG A 25 0.34 10.48 3.02
N ASN A 26 -0.03 9.61 3.96
CA ASN A 26 0.92 9.01 4.91
C ASN A 26 1.43 7.66 4.38
N PRO A 27 2.68 7.58 3.86
CA PRO A 27 3.24 6.34 3.34
C PRO A 27 3.47 5.28 4.44
N ALA A 28 3.67 5.70 5.70
CA ALA A 28 3.93 4.78 6.80
C ALA A 28 2.69 3.94 7.13
N LEU A 29 1.50 4.55 7.09
CA LEU A 29 0.22 3.86 7.32
C LEU A 29 -0.03 2.77 6.26
N GLU A 30 0.30 3.09 5.01
CA GLU A 30 0.16 2.15 3.90
C GLU A 30 1.17 1.00 4.00
N LYS A 31 2.45 1.30 4.28
CA LYS A 31 3.50 0.27 4.51
C LYS A 31 3.11 -0.65 5.68
N GLN A 32 2.56 -0.10 6.77
CA GLN A 32 2.08 -0.89 7.91
C GLN A 32 0.90 -1.80 7.51
N THR A 33 -0.05 -1.28 6.75
CA THR A 33 -1.20 -2.05 6.24
C THR A 33 -0.75 -3.18 5.33
N ILE A 34 0.18 -2.89 4.41
CA ILE A 34 0.77 -3.87 3.49
C ILE A 34 1.54 -4.95 4.27
N GLY A 35 2.33 -4.57 5.27
CA GLY A 35 3.07 -5.53 6.12
C GLY A 35 2.16 -6.42 6.97
N ARG A 36 0.88 -6.06 7.16
CA ARG A 36 -0.12 -6.95 7.77
C ARG A 36 -0.70 -7.96 6.80
N VAL A 37 -0.73 -7.62 5.50
CA VAL A 37 -1.17 -8.52 4.43
C VAL A 37 -0.05 -9.44 3.98
N MET A 38 1.17 -8.92 3.86
CA MET A 38 2.36 -9.67 3.47
C MET A 38 3.14 -10.07 4.71
N ARG A 39 2.87 -11.27 5.24
CA ARG A 39 3.71 -11.87 6.29
C ARG A 39 4.76 -12.81 5.68
N LEU A 40 5.85 -13.01 6.40
CA LEU A 40 6.99 -13.86 5.97
C LEU A 40 6.57 -15.31 5.68
N ASP A 41 5.57 -15.83 6.39
CA ASP A 41 5.11 -17.23 6.28
C ASP A 41 4.05 -17.46 5.19
N GLN A 42 3.98 -16.61 4.17
CA GLN A 42 2.96 -16.70 3.13
C GLN A 42 3.50 -17.46 1.91
N GLU A 43 2.98 -18.67 1.66
CA GLU A 43 3.43 -19.55 0.57
C GLU A 43 3.25 -18.95 -0.84
N LYS A 44 2.30 -18.03 -0.97
CA LYS A 44 1.87 -17.44 -2.24
C LYS A 44 2.34 -16.00 -2.33
N ASN A 45 3.10 -15.70 -3.38
CA ASN A 45 3.63 -14.37 -3.64
C ASN A 45 2.52 -13.31 -3.62
N ALA A 46 2.67 -12.30 -2.77
CA ALA A 46 1.68 -11.25 -2.62
C ALA A 46 1.96 -10.12 -3.62
N THR A 47 0.96 -9.78 -4.44
CA THR A 47 1.06 -8.74 -5.46
C THR A 47 0.32 -7.49 -5.02
N ILE A 48 1.00 -6.34 -5.05
CA ILE A 48 0.41 -5.04 -4.73
C ILE A 48 0.20 -4.29 -6.04
N ILE A 49 -1.05 -3.95 -6.33
CA ILE A 49 -1.47 -3.19 -7.50
C ILE A 49 -1.93 -1.83 -7.03
N ARG A 50 -1.27 -0.79 -7.52
CA ARG A 50 -1.58 0.60 -7.19
C ARG A 50 -2.20 1.26 -8.40
N TYR A 51 -3.40 1.79 -8.22
CA TYR A 51 -4.06 2.60 -9.24
C TYR A 51 -3.62 4.05 -9.08
N THR A 52 -3.34 4.70 -10.21
CA THR A 52 -3.01 6.12 -10.30
C THR A 52 -3.74 6.65 -11.53
N VAL A 53 -4.41 7.78 -11.39
CA VAL A 53 -5.05 8.48 -12.51
C VAL A 53 -4.08 9.49 -13.08
N GLU A 54 -3.96 9.54 -14.41
CA GLU A 54 -3.10 10.50 -15.09
C GLU A 54 -3.67 11.93 -14.98
N HIS A 55 -2.78 12.92 -14.93
CA HIS A 55 -3.11 14.35 -14.84
C HIS A 55 -3.86 14.76 -13.56
N THR A 56 -3.79 13.97 -12.48
CA THR A 56 -4.34 14.34 -11.17
C THR A 56 -3.25 14.79 -10.19
N VAL A 57 -3.68 15.46 -9.12
CA VAL A 57 -2.80 15.82 -7.99
C VAL A 57 -2.14 14.60 -7.34
N GLU A 58 -2.78 13.42 -7.41
CA GLU A 58 -2.25 12.16 -6.86
C GLU A 58 -0.97 11.74 -7.60
N GLN A 59 -0.90 11.95 -8.92
CA GLN A 59 0.29 11.67 -9.72
C GLN A 59 1.48 12.54 -9.26
N ALA A 60 1.26 13.82 -8.98
CA ALA A 60 2.30 14.72 -8.47
C ALA A 60 2.83 14.28 -7.10
N PHE A 61 1.93 13.85 -6.21
CA PHE A 61 2.30 13.29 -4.91
C PHE A 61 3.10 11.98 -5.05
N MET A 62 2.74 11.11 -6.01
CA MET A 62 3.49 9.89 -6.30
C MET A 62 4.90 10.17 -6.79
N PHE A 63 5.09 11.14 -7.69
CA PHE A 63 6.44 11.54 -8.12
C PHE A 63 7.27 12.15 -6.98
N GLN A 64 6.65 12.87 -6.05
CA GLN A 64 7.35 13.34 -4.85
C GLN A 64 7.73 12.18 -3.92
N ARG A 65 6.85 11.19 -3.78
CA ARG A 65 7.09 10.00 -2.95
C ARG A 65 8.23 9.15 -3.50
N LEU A 66 8.22 8.83 -4.79
CA LEU A 66 9.29 8.05 -5.45
C LEU A 66 10.65 8.72 -5.25
N ARG A 67 10.73 10.04 -5.44
CA ARG A 67 11.97 10.81 -5.19
C ARG A 67 12.46 10.76 -3.74
N LYS A 68 11.58 10.54 -2.77
CA LYS A 68 11.92 10.48 -1.34
C LYS A 68 12.28 9.07 -0.88
N ASP A 69 11.64 8.05 -1.46
CA ASP A 69 11.98 6.63 -1.20
C ASP A 69 13.32 6.23 -1.89
N ASP A 70 13.78 6.97 -2.92
CA ASP A 70 15.10 6.79 -3.58
C ASP A 70 16.30 7.37 -2.81
N ILE A 71 16.07 8.06 -1.68
CA ILE A 71 17.16 8.61 -0.86
C ILE A 71 17.47 7.60 0.25
N PRO A 72 18.70 7.01 0.26
CA PRO A 72 19.08 5.96 1.20
C PRO A 72 19.18 6.44 2.65
#